data_AF-A0A0Z8TG76-F1
#
_entry.id   AF-A0A0Z8TG76-F1
#
_cell.length_a   1.000
_cell.length_b   1.000
_cell.length_c   1.000
_cell.angle_alpha   90.00
_cell.angle_beta   90.00
_cell.angle_gamma   90.00
#
_symmetry.space_group_name_H-M   'P 1'
#
loop_
_entity.id
_entity.type
_entity.pdbx_description
1 polymer ?
#
loop_
_entity_poly.entity_id
_entity_poly.type
_entity_poly.pdbx_seq_one_letter_code
_entity_poly.pdbx_strand_id
1 'polypeptide(L)'
;MTRLGSEFLKALDNYERPIWGYMTLRQVVLLFGIILTVILTAAMIWLQLPSFLIYSIALLFLAPFVIFGNHIDEKIKDELRFFLAKQERTYQTDFDRKDYAANAFIQPKENPETL
;
A
#
# COMPACT_ATOMS: atom_id res chain seq x y z
N MET A 1 -8.84 -3.67 21.94
CA MET A 1 -9.35 -4.43 20.79
C MET A 1 -10.34 -3.57 20.03
N THR A 2 -10.01 -3.17 18.79
CA THR A 2 -10.90 -2.69 17.72
C THR A 2 -10.04 -2.46 16.46
N ARG A 3 -9.47 -3.54 15.89
CA ARG A 3 -8.70 -3.48 14.62
C ARG A 3 -9.57 -3.65 13.37
N LEU A 4 -10.88 -3.81 13.52
CA LEU A 4 -11.76 -4.17 12.41
C LEU A 4 -11.80 -3.08 11.32
N GLY A 5 -12.00 -1.81 11.69
CA GLY A 5 -12.23 -0.76 10.69
C GLY A 5 -11.08 -0.52 9.70
N SER A 6 -9.82 -0.57 10.15
CA SER A 6 -8.66 -0.31 9.28
C SER A 6 -8.33 -1.48 8.36
N GLU A 7 -8.54 -2.72 8.81
CA GLU A 7 -8.28 -3.93 8.02
C GLU A 7 -9.33 -4.08 6.91
N PHE A 8 -10.61 -3.78 7.20
CA PHE A 8 -11.67 -3.85 6.20
C PHE A 8 -11.55 -2.79 5.10
N LEU A 9 -11.18 -1.56 5.43
CA LEU A 9 -10.95 -0.53 4.42
C LEU A 9 -9.78 -0.88 3.52
N LYS A 10 -8.71 -1.46 4.08
CA LYS A 10 -7.54 -1.90 3.31
C LYS A 10 -7.87 -3.05 2.36
N ALA A 11 -8.76 -3.96 2.75
CA ALA A 11 -9.21 -5.04 1.87
C ALA A 11 -10.14 -4.54 0.74
N LEU A 12 -10.96 -3.52 1.01
CA LEU A 12 -11.84 -2.90 0.02
C LEU A 12 -11.07 -2.03 -1.00
N ASP A 13 -10.04 -1.31 -0.55
CA ASP A 13 -9.20 -0.46 -1.41
C ASP A 13 -8.38 -1.29 -2.41
N ASN A 14 -7.94 -2.50 -2.01
CA ASN A 14 -7.22 -3.44 -2.85
C ASN A 14 -8.11 -4.25 -3.82
N TYR A 15 -9.43 -4.03 -3.82
CA TYR A 15 -10.32 -4.78 -4.70
C TYR A 15 -10.33 -4.22 -6.12
N GLU A 16 -9.64 -4.90 -7.03
CA GLU A 16 -9.71 -4.58 -8.45
C GLU A 16 -10.91 -5.26 -9.12
N ARG A 17 -11.74 -4.45 -9.78
CA ARG A 17 -12.87 -4.98 -10.54
C ARG A 17 -12.37 -5.75 -11.77
N PRO A 18 -12.77 -7.02 -11.97
CA PRO A 18 -12.45 -7.74 -13.19
C PRO A 18 -13.20 -7.12 -14.37
N ILE A 19 -12.52 -7.00 -15.50
CA ILE A 19 -13.07 -6.39 -16.73
C ILE A 19 -13.39 -7.47 -17.76
N TRP A 20 -12.51 -8.47 -17.91
CA TRP A 20 -12.69 -9.53 -18.89
C TRP A 20 -12.58 -10.90 -18.23
N GLY A 21 -13.73 -11.54 -17.98
CA GLY A 21 -13.80 -12.79 -17.23
C GLY A 21 -13.28 -12.59 -15.80
N TYR A 22 -12.12 -13.18 -15.51
CA TYR A 22 -11.42 -13.08 -14.22
C TYR A 22 -10.21 -12.13 -14.25
N MET A 23 -9.89 -11.51 -15.39
CA MET A 23 -8.74 -10.62 -15.52
C MET A 23 -9.10 -9.18 -15.10
N THR A 24 -8.24 -8.59 -14.28
CA THR A 24 -8.31 -7.17 -13.91
C THR A 24 -7.75 -6.29 -15.04
N LEU A 25 -8.08 -5.00 -15.04
CA LEU A 25 -7.55 -4.04 -16.03
C LEU A 25 -6.02 -4.12 -16.13
N ARG A 26 -5.35 -4.21 -14.98
CA ARG A 26 -3.89 -4.22 -14.90
C ARG A 26 -3.29 -5.45 -15.57
N GLN A 27 -3.92 -6.61 -15.41
CA GLN A 27 -3.50 -7.83 -16.08
C GLN A 27 -3.69 -7.74 -17.60
N VAL A 28 -4.76 -7.09 -18.07
CA VAL A 28 -4.97 -6.82 -19.51
C VAL A 28 -3.89 -5.89 -20.06
N VAL A 29 -3.55 -4.82 -19.32
CA VAL A 29 -2.47 -3.90 -19.70
C VAL A 29 -1.11 -4.60 -19.71
N LEU A 30 -0.86 -5.50 -18.77
CA LEU A 30 0.35 -6.32 -18.73
C LEU A 30 0.43 -7.27 -19.94
N LEU A 31 -0.66 -7.97 -20.26
CA LEU A 31 -0.75 -8.83 -21.45
C LEU A 31 -0.49 -8.04 -22.72
N PHE A 32 -1.09 -6.87 -22.84
CA PHE A 32 -0.86 -5.96 -23.96
C PHE A 32 0.61 -5.56 -24.07
N GLY A 33 1.24 -5.18 -22.95
CA GLY A 33 2.66 -4.86 -22.89
C GLY A 33 3.56 -6.01 -23.34
N ILE A 34 3.28 -7.24 -22.87
CA ILE A 34 4.01 -8.44 -23.28
C ILE A 34 3.89 -8.65 -24.80
N ILE A 35 2.67 -8.64 -25.34
CA ILE A 35 2.43 -8.84 -26.77
C ILE A 35 3.18 -7.78 -27.59
N LEU A 36 3.12 -6.52 -27.18
CA LEU A 36 3.82 -5.42 -27.83
C LEU A 36 5.33 -5.61 -27.83
N THR A 37 5.91 -6.01 -26.69
CA THR A 37 7.36 -6.27 -26.59
C THR A 37 7.80 -7.46 -27.44
N VAL A 38 6.99 -8.52 -27.55
CA VAL A 38 7.27 -9.67 -28.41
C VAL A 38 7.27 -9.26 -29.88
N ILE A 39 6.29 -8.47 -30.32
CA ILE A 39 6.23 -7.98 -31.71
C ILE A 39 7.43 -7.08 -32.02
N LEU A 40 7.75 -6.17 -31.11
CA LEU A 40 8.88 -5.25 -31.27
C LEU A 40 10.21 -6.01 -31.36
N THR A 41 10.44 -6.96 -30.44
CA THR A 41 11.67 -7.76 -30.43
C THR A 41 11.77 -8.65 -31.66
N ALA A 42 10.67 -9.25 -32.12
CA ALA A 42 10.65 -10.02 -33.35
C ALA A 42 11.03 -9.17 -34.58
N ALA A 43 10.50 -7.93 -34.67
CA ALA A 43 10.88 -6.99 -35.73
C ALA A 43 12.37 -6.61 -35.68
N MET A 44 12.92 -6.40 -34.47
CA MET A 44 14.34 -6.10 -34.31
C MET A 44 15.26 -7.28 -34.67
N ILE A 45 14.83 -8.52 -34.36
CA ILE A 45 15.54 -9.74 -34.76
C ILE A 45 15.54 -9.87 -36.29
N TRP A 46 14.40 -9.59 -36.94
CA TRP A 46 14.28 -9.61 -38.40
C TRP A 46 15.20 -8.59 -39.08
N LEU A 47 15.37 -7.43 -38.45
CA LEU A 47 16.31 -6.37 -38.86
C LEU A 47 17.79 -6.67 -38.49
N GLN A 48 18.08 -7.84 -37.91
CA GLN A 48 19.43 -8.27 -37.51
C GLN A 48 20.16 -7.28 -36.58
N LEU A 49 19.42 -6.61 -35.69
CA LEU A 49 20.05 -5.74 -34.69
C LEU A 49 20.94 -6.55 -33.73
N PRO A 50 22.01 -5.94 -33.19
CA PRO A 50 22.86 -6.58 -32.22
C PRO A 50 22.08 -6.87 -30.93
N SER A 51 22.35 -8.03 -30.32
CA SER A 51 21.55 -8.57 -29.20
C SER A 51 21.46 -7.62 -28.00
N PHE A 52 22.52 -6.87 -27.70
CA PHE A 52 22.51 -5.91 -26.58
C PHE A 52 21.45 -4.81 -26.75
N LEU A 53 21.24 -4.33 -27.99
CA LEU A 53 20.18 -3.35 -28.27
C LEU A 53 18.80 -3.96 -28.08
N ILE A 54 18.60 -5.18 -28.57
CA ILE A 54 17.33 -5.90 -28.42
C ILE A 54 16.96 -6.05 -26.94
N TYR A 55 17.89 -6.52 -26.10
CA TYR A 55 17.62 -6.69 -24.67
C TYR A 55 17.39 -5.36 -23.95
N SER A 56 18.16 -4.31 -24.27
CA SER A 56 17.99 -3.00 -23.66
C SER A 56 16.61 -2.40 -23.95
N ILE A 57 16.16 -2.48 -25.21
CA ILE A 57 14.86 -1.96 -25.65
C ILE A 57 13.73 -2.84 -25.09
N ALA A 58 13.87 -4.17 -25.13
CA ALA A 58 12.91 -5.07 -24.52
C ALA A 58 12.71 -4.78 -23.03
N LEU A 59 13.80 -4.58 -22.28
CA LEU A 59 13.73 -4.25 -20.86
C LEU A 59 13.05 -2.90 -20.62
N LEU A 60 13.43 -1.87 -21.38
CA LEU A 60 12.86 -0.52 -21.27
C LEU A 60 11.35 -0.53 -21.48
N PHE A 61 10.89 -1.28 -22.48
CA PHE A 61 9.46 -1.37 -22.77
C PHE A 61 8.73 -2.30 -21.80
N LEU A 62 9.28 -3.46 -21.45
CA LEU A 62 8.60 -4.44 -20.59
C LEU A 62 8.50 -3.99 -19.13
N ALA A 63 9.54 -3.36 -18.60
CA ALA A 63 9.61 -2.96 -17.19
C ALA A 63 8.39 -2.15 -16.68
N PRO A 64 7.94 -1.06 -17.34
CA PRO A 64 6.79 -0.30 -16.87
C PRO A 64 5.49 -1.12 -16.85
N PHE A 65 5.27 -2.01 -17.83
CA PHE A 65 4.08 -2.86 -17.85
C PHE A 65 4.11 -3.91 -16.74
N VAL A 66 5.28 -4.46 -16.42
CA VAL A 66 5.45 -5.42 -15.32
C VAL A 66 5.21 -4.74 -13.96
N ILE A 67 5.75 -3.54 -13.76
CA ILE A 67 5.58 -2.78 -12.52
C ILE A 67 4.11 -2.46 -12.30
N PHE A 68 3.44 -1.92 -13.33
CA PHE A 68 2.02 -1.56 -13.26
C PHE A 68 1.13 -2.80 -13.12
N GLY A 69 1.40 -3.85 -13.90
CA GLY A 69 0.59 -5.07 -13.93
C GLY A 69 0.62 -5.88 -12.63
N ASN A 70 1.73 -5.87 -11.91
CA ASN A 70 1.91 -6.62 -10.65
C ASN A 70 1.64 -5.80 -9.39
N HIS A 71 1.06 -4.60 -9.53
CA HIS A 71 0.74 -3.75 -8.38
C HIS A 71 1.96 -3.33 -7.54
N ILE A 72 3.14 -3.35 -8.17
CA ILE A 72 4.40 -2.99 -7.49
C ILE A 72 4.42 -1.48 -7.24
N ASP A 73 3.74 -0.70 -8.09
CA ASP A 73 3.54 0.73 -7.95
C ASP A 73 2.94 1.12 -6.61
N GLU A 74 1.95 0.38 -6.12
CA GLU A 74 1.29 0.68 -4.85
C GLU A 74 2.15 0.34 -3.64
N LYS A 75 2.91 -0.76 -3.70
CA LYS A 75 3.91 -1.08 -2.68
C LYS A 75 4.97 0.02 -2.57
N ILE A 76 5.50 0.46 -3.70
CA ILE A 76 6.49 1.54 -3.75
C ILE A 76 5.90 2.83 -3.19
N LYS A 77 4.67 3.17 -3.56
CA LYS A 77 3.98 4.37 -3.08
C LYS A 77 3.77 4.34 -1.57
N ASP A 78 3.40 3.20 -1.01
CA ASP A 78 3.22 3.02 0.43
C ASP A 78 4.54 3.09 1.18
N GLU A 79 5.61 2.48 0.66
CA GLU A 79 6.96 2.57 1.24
C GLU A 79 7.49 4.00 1.19
N LEU A 80 7.32 4.71 0.08
CA LEU A 80 7.69 6.12 -0.04
C LEU A 80 6.88 7.00 0.91
N ARG A 81 5.57 6.76 1.01
CA ARG A 81 4.71 7.47 1.98
C ARG A 81 5.18 7.20 3.41
N PHE A 82 5.51 5.96 3.75
CA PHE A 82 6.01 5.62 5.08
C PHE A 82 7.37 6.28 5.37
N PHE A 83 8.28 6.29 4.39
CA PHE A 83 9.59 6.89 4.52
C PHE A 83 9.50 8.42 4.67
N LEU A 84 8.71 9.08 3.85
CA LEU A 84 8.51 10.54 3.86
C LEU A 84 7.66 11.00 5.05
N ALA A 85 6.63 10.25 5.40
CA ALA A 85 5.76 10.50 6.54
C ALA A 85 6.30 9.89 7.84
N LYS A 86 7.61 9.59 7.90
CA LYS A 86 8.36 9.34 9.15
C LYS A 86 8.49 10.64 9.95
N GLN A 87 7.36 11.30 10.14
CA GLN A 87 7.16 12.34 11.13
C GLN A 87 6.71 11.59 12.37
N GLU A 88 7.43 11.80 13.48
CA GLU A 88 7.15 11.18 14.77
C GLU A 88 5.65 11.22 15.02
N ARG A 89 5.00 10.04 14.99
CA ARG A 89 3.69 9.92 15.61
C ARG A 89 3.96 10.12 17.09
N THR A 90 3.92 11.38 17.52
CA THR A 90 3.63 11.74 18.89
C THR A 90 2.24 11.18 19.12
N TYR A 91 2.18 9.91 19.49
CA TYR A 91 0.97 9.36 20.06
C TYR A 91 0.62 10.31 21.19
N GLN A 92 -0.65 10.70 21.26
CA GLN A 92 -1.23 11.45 22.37
C GLN A 92 -1.29 10.56 23.63
N THR A 93 -0.20 9.85 23.90
CA THR A 93 0.11 9.10 25.12
C THR A 93 0.96 9.93 26.08
N ASP A 94 1.56 11.03 25.61
CA ASP A 94 2.08 12.11 26.48
C ASP A 94 0.97 13.07 26.93
N PHE A 95 -0.26 12.57 27.10
CA PHE A 95 -1.17 13.25 28.01
C PHE A 95 -0.66 12.94 29.41
N ASP A 96 -0.02 13.95 30.00
CA ASP A 96 0.36 14.03 31.40
C ASP A 96 -0.78 13.45 32.25
N ARG A 97 -0.66 12.14 32.56
CA ARG A 97 -1.68 11.41 33.28
C ARG A 97 -1.59 11.93 34.69
N LYS A 98 -2.52 12.82 35.07
CA LYS A 98 -2.64 13.23 36.48
C LYS A 98 -2.73 11.96 37.31
N ASP A 99 -1.71 11.73 38.14
CA ASP A 99 -1.69 10.64 39.10
C ASP A 99 -2.78 10.93 40.13
N TYR A 100 -3.96 10.36 39.90
CA TYR A 100 -5.00 10.36 40.91
C TYR A 100 -4.57 9.42 42.02
N ALA A 101 -4.41 9.95 43.24
CA ALA A 101 -4.24 9.12 44.42
C ALA A 101 -5.43 8.14 44.51
N ALA A 102 -5.20 6.91 44.97
CA ALA A 102 -6.19 5.82 44.98
C ALA A 102 -7.53 6.17 45.69
N ASN A 103 -7.50 7.20 46.51
CA ASN A 103 -8.55 7.73 47.36
C ASN A 103 -9.19 9.03 46.82
N ALA A 104 -8.76 9.54 45.66
CA ALA A 104 -9.27 10.79 45.07
C ALA A 104 -10.77 10.73 44.70
N PHE A 105 -11.35 9.53 44.63
CA PHE A 105 -12.76 9.30 44.30
C PHE A 105 -13.60 8.78 45.47
N ILE A 106 -13.03 8.69 46.68
CA ILE A 106 -13.77 8.26 47.87
C ILE A 106 -14.48 9.48 48.46
N GLN A 107 -15.81 9.50 48.37
CA GLN A 107 -16.61 10.55 49.00
C GLN A 107 -16.49 10.43 50.52
N PRO A 108 -16.29 11.55 51.26
CA PRO A 108 -16.29 11.50 52.71
C PRO A 108 -17.69 11.09 53.19
N LYS A 109 -17.74 10.07 54.04
CA LYS A 109 -18.98 9.61 54.65
C LYS A 109 -19.34 10.59 55.77
N GLU A 110 -20.30 11.49 55.54
CA GLU A 110 -20.94 12.22 56.63
C GLU A 110 -21.68 11.21 57.51
N ASN A 111 -21.25 11.08 58.76
CA ASN A 111 -21.90 10.25 59.75
C ASN A 111 -22.93 11.12 60.49
N PRO A 112 -24.24 10.84 60.40
CA PRO A 112 -25.28 11.70 60.98
C PRO A 112 -25.37 11.63 62.52
N GLU A 113 -24.40 11.04 63.22
CA GLU A 113 -24.45 10.83 64.68
C GLU A 113 -23.58 11.83 65.50
N THR A 114 -23.09 12.91 64.89
CA THR A 114 -22.35 13.97 65.60
C THR A 114 -22.98 15.37 65.46
N LEU A 115 -24.31 15.45 65.38
CA LEU A 115 -25.06 16.70 65.57
C LEU A 115 -25.83 16.67 66.89
#